data_AF-A0A6I6JBE7-F1
#
_entry.id   AF-A0A6I6JBE7-F1
#
_cell.length_a   1.000
_cell.length_b   1.000
_cell.length_c   1.000
_cell.angle_alpha   90.00
_cell.angle_beta   90.00
_cell.angle_gamma   90.00
#
_symmetry.space_group_name_H-M   'P 1'
#
loop_
_entity.id
_entity.type
_entity.pdbx_description
1 polymer ?
#
loop_
_entity_poly.entity_id
_entity_poly.type
_entity_poly.pdbx_seq_one_letter_code
_entity_poly.pdbx_strand_id
1 'polypeptide(L)' 'MKTSESDAKFKFCPLLKTSDDKMKMCQGSMCMMWRWVPDEKGGDTEEGYCGLAGTPCASLS' A
#
# COMPACT_ATOMS: atom_id res chain seq x y z
N MET A 1 4.94 -0.76 6.02
CA MET A 1 4.79 0.66 6.44
C MET A 1 3.43 1.15 5.97
N LYS A 2 2.59 1.69 6.86
CA LYS A 2 1.31 2.31 6.46
C LYS A 2 1.54 3.72 5.92
N THR A 3 0.73 4.16 4.97
CA THR A 3 0.80 5.47 4.33
C THR A 3 -0.58 5.80 3.74
N SER A 4 -0.88 7.08 3.58
CA SER A 4 -2.06 7.52 2.83
C SER A 4 -1.98 7.08 1.36
N GLU A 5 -3.14 6.91 0.70
CA GLU A 5 -3.19 6.55 -0.72
C GLU A 5 -2.45 7.58 -1.59
N SER A 6 -2.63 8.86 -1.29
CA SER A 6 -1.97 9.96 -2.00
C SER A 6 -0.45 9.81 -1.94
N ASP A 7 0.13 9.62 -0.75
CA ASP A 7 1.57 9.40 -0.60
C ASP A 7 2.05 8.10 -1.24
N ALA A 8 1.23 7.05 -1.24
CA ALA A 8 1.59 5.80 -1.92
C ALA A 8 1.78 6.01 -3.42
N LYS A 9 0.89 6.77 -4.07
CA LYS A 9 0.93 7.04 -5.51
C LYS A 9 2.18 7.82 -5.94
N PHE A 10 2.84 8.54 -5.04
CA PHE A 10 4.12 9.21 -5.32
C PHE A 10 5.35 8.29 -5.20
N LYS A 11 5.19 7.03 -4.82
CA LYS A 11 6.29 6.06 -4.67
C LYS A 11 6.32 5.08 -5.83
N PHE A 12 7.52 4.73 -6.29
CA PHE A 12 7.71 3.64 -7.25
C PHE A 12 7.43 2.28 -6.61
N CYS A 13 6.67 1.45 -7.29
CA CYS A 13 6.32 0.11 -6.87
C CYS A 13 7.30 -0.90 -7.49
N PRO A 14 8.13 -1.60 -6.70
CA PRO A 14 9.08 -2.59 -7.22
C PRO A 14 8.39 -3.81 -7.84
N LEU A 15 7.11 -4.02 -7.50
CA LEU A 15 6.28 -5.14 -7.97
C LEU A 15 5.47 -4.80 -9.22
N LEU A 16 5.34 -3.52 -9.57
CA LEU A 16 4.61 -3.07 -10.75
C LEU A 16 5.61 -2.58 -11.79
N LYS A 17 6.05 -3.48 -12.66
CA LYS A 17 7.01 -3.19 -13.72
C LYS A 17 6.37 -3.20 -15.11
N THR A 18 6.92 -2.43 -16.04
CA THR A 18 6.66 -2.61 -17.47
C THR A 18 7.45 -3.81 -18.00
N SER A 19 7.15 -4.24 -19.22
CA SER A 19 7.93 -5.27 -19.93
C SER A 19 9.39 -4.88 -20.21
N ASP A 20 9.75 -3.61 -19.99
CA ASP A 20 11.11 -3.05 -20.11
C ASP A 20 11.76 -2.88 -18.72
N ASP A 21 11.28 -3.60 -17.71
CA ASP A 21 11.76 -3.60 -16.31
C ASP A 21 11.69 -2.26 -15.55
N LYS A 22 11.07 -1.22 -16.14
CA LYS A 22 10.86 0.07 -15.48
C LYS A 22 9.75 -0.02 -14.43
N MET A 23 10.04 0.47 -13.23
CA MET A 23 9.07 0.57 -12.15
C MET A 23 8.00 1.62 -12.46
N LYS A 24 6.74 1.30 -12.16
CA LYS A 24 5.62 2.23 -12.19
C LYS A 24 5.34 2.78 -10.79
N MET A 25 4.67 3.93 -10.74
CA MET A 25 4.11 4.45 -9.51
C MET A 25 3.07 3.48 -8.91
N CYS A 26 2.95 3.46 -7.59
CA CYS A 26 1.92 2.68 -6.91
C CYS A 26 0.53 3.12 -7.39
N GLN A 27 -0.37 2.16 -7.56
CA GLN A 27 -1.75 2.43 -7.96
C GLN A 27 -2.70 2.66 -6.76
N GLY A 28 -2.20 2.59 -5.51
CA GLY A 28 -3.03 2.78 -4.32
C GLY A 28 -4.19 1.80 -4.30
N SER A 29 -5.40 2.27 -4.00
CA SER A 29 -6.63 1.47 -3.98
C SER A 29 -7.00 0.82 -5.32
N MET A 30 -6.46 1.29 -6.45
CA MET A 30 -6.63 0.61 -7.75
C MET A 30 -5.74 -0.63 -7.90
N CYS A 31 -4.81 -0.87 -6.97
CA CYS A 31 -3.98 -2.06 -6.91
C CYS A 31 -4.69 -3.15 -6.10
N MET A 32 -4.84 -4.36 -6.64
CA MET A 32 -5.44 -5.50 -5.91
C MET A 32 -4.72 -5.88 -4.60
N MET A 33 -3.48 -5.40 -4.43
CA MET A 33 -2.64 -5.65 -3.26
C MET A 33 -2.80 -4.57 -2.19
N TRP A 34 -3.51 -3.48 -2.44
CA TRP A 34 -3.75 -2.46 -1.42
C TRP A 34 -4.68 -2.97 -0.33
N ARG A 35 -4.36 -2.65 0.92
CA ARG A 35 -5.14 -2.99 2.10
C ARG A 35 -5.31 -1.76 2.95
N TRP A 36 -6.56 -1.38 3.18
CA TRP A 36 -6.90 -0.31 4.12
C TRP A 36 -6.59 -0.73 5.54
N VAL A 37 -6.12 0.22 6.35
CA VAL A 37 -6.02 0.02 7.79
C VAL A 37 -7.43 0.23 8.35
N PRO A 38 -8.00 -0.75 9.08
CA PRO A 38 -9.27 -0.56 9.75
C PRO A 38 -9.14 0.48 10.86
N ASP A 39 -10.13 1.35 11.01
CA ASP A 39 -10.28 2.23 12.15
C ASP A 39 -10.62 1.44 13.43
N GLU A 40 -10.43 2.04 14.61
CA GLU A 40 -10.80 1.44 15.90
C GLU A 40 -12.28 1.04 15.98
N LYS A 41 -13.14 1.66 15.16
CA LYS A 41 -14.57 1.34 15.05
C LYS A 41 -14.92 0.46 13.85
N GLY A 42 -13.93 -0.06 13.12
CA GLY A 42 -14.10 -0.90 11.95
C GLY A 42 -14.50 -0.15 10.66
N GLY A 43 -14.34 1.17 10.64
CA GLY A 43 -14.48 1.98 9.42
C GLY A 43 -13.20 1.96 8.57
N ASP A 44 -13.31 2.41 7.31
CA ASP A 44 -12.15 2.63 6.45
C ASP A 44 -11.39 3.89 6.88
N THR A 45 -10.07 3.79 7.11
CA THR A 45 -9.20 4.96 7.29
C THR A 45 -8.66 5.43 5.94
N GLU A 46 -8.08 6.63 5.90
CA GLU A 46 -7.35 7.13 4.72
C GLU A 46 -5.95 6.49 4.55
N GLU A 47 -5.54 5.65 5.51
CA GLU A 47 -4.24 4.97 5.51
C GLU A 47 -4.38 3.53 5.02
N GLY A 48 -3.40 3.09 4.26
CA GLY A 48 -3.30 1.71 3.82
C GLY A 48 -1.86 1.24 3.71
N TYR A 49 -1.70 0.01 3.27
CA TYR A 49 -0.41 -0.61 3.02
C TYR A 49 -0.49 -1.56 1.83
N CYS A 50 0.68 -1.86 1.26
CA CYS A 50 0.78 -2.90 0.24
C CYS A 50 0.85 -4.27 0.91
N GLY A 51 -0.13 -5.13 0.64
CA GLY A 51 -0.21 -6.48 1.21
C GLY A 51 0.97 -7.39 0.84
N LEU A 52 1.70 -7.09 -0.25
CA LEU A 52 2.92 -7.81 -0.63
C LEU A 52 4.21 -7.20 -0.06
N ALA A 53 4.17 -5.95 0.41
CA ALA A 53 5.30 -5.34 1.13
C ALA A 53 5.35 -5.76 2.61
N GLY A 54 4.50 -6.71 3.00
CA GLY A 54 4.23 -7.10 4.38
C GLY A 54 3.24 -6.16 5.06
N THR A 55 2.54 -6.68 6.07
CA THR A 55 1.88 -5.84 7.05
C THR A 55 2.93 -4.96 7.71
N PRO A 56 2.68 -3.64 7.92
CA PRO A 56 3.44 -2.90 8.92
C PRO A 56 3.27 -3.69 10.21
N CYS A 57 4.33 -4.39 10.64
CA CYS A 57 4.29 -5.22 11.83
C CYS A 57 3.78 -4.35 12.97
N ALA A 58 2.58 -4.66 13.48
CA ALA A 58 2.30 -4.39 14.87
C ALA A 58 3.27 -5.29 15.64
N SER A 59 4.46 -4.77 15.94
CA SER A 59 5.38 -5.44 16.86
C SER A 59 4.78 -5.38 18.27
N LEU A 60 3.86 -6.28 18.58
CA LEU A 60 3.40 -6.72 19.90
C LEU A 60 2.88 -8.16 19.67
N SER A 61 3.58 -9.26 19.95
CA SER A 61 4.14 -9.72 21.25
C SER A 61 3.15 -9.57 22.40
#